data_AF-A0A434TN41-F1
#
_entry.id   AF-A0A434TN41-F1
#
_cell.length_a   1.000
_cell.length_b   1.000
_cell.length_c   1.000
_cell.angle_alpha   90.00
_cell.angle_beta   90.00
_cell.angle_gamma   90.00
#
_symmetry.space_group_name_H-M   'P 1'
#
loop_
_entity.id
_entity.type
_entity.pdbx_description
1 polymer ?
#
loop_
_entity_poly.entity_id
_entity_poly.type
_entity_poly.pdbx_seq_one_letter_code
_entity_poly.pdbx_strand_id
1 'polypeptide(L)'
;MSETISQAESARIESAIQAAVAGSWEVLAKLTDEPFPNDASMREQFEDSTPRLQQAGGNWEMKWGIGIVPDDGTRVITAMIKAPPTVDIVLTLHSTSDRDDSTIRIWTFFQQRNWDD
;
A
#
# COMPACT_ATOMS: atom_id res chain seq x y z
N MET A 1 9.90 -17.98 -6.02
CA MET A 1 9.35 -16.63 -5.80
C MET A 1 9.95 -15.70 -6.85
N SER A 2 9.11 -15.06 -7.65
CA SER A 2 9.54 -14.10 -8.68
C SER A 2 9.90 -12.74 -8.07
N GLU A 3 10.67 -11.88 -8.76
CA GLU A 3 10.83 -10.46 -8.37
C GLU A 3 9.80 -9.55 -9.08
N THR A 4 8.81 -10.16 -9.72
CA THR A 4 7.69 -9.48 -10.40
C THR A 4 6.45 -9.49 -9.52
N ILE A 5 5.70 -8.39 -9.54
CA ILE A 5 4.39 -8.28 -8.88
C ILE A 5 3.36 -9.14 -9.62
N SER A 6 2.57 -9.92 -8.88
CA SER A 6 1.47 -10.71 -9.44
C SER A 6 0.25 -9.84 -9.77
N GLN A 7 -0.69 -10.37 -10.55
CA GLN A 7 -1.91 -9.63 -10.89
C GLN A 7 -2.74 -9.30 -9.64
N ALA A 8 -2.88 -10.26 -8.71
CA ALA A 8 -3.55 -10.05 -7.44
C ALA A 8 -2.87 -8.97 -6.57
N GLU A 9 -1.54 -8.98 -6.50
CA GLU A 9 -0.76 -7.98 -5.78
C GLU A 9 -0.95 -6.57 -6.38
N SER A 10 -0.85 -6.44 -7.71
CA SER A 10 -1.08 -5.17 -8.42
C SER A 10 -2.50 -4.65 -8.20
N ALA A 11 -3.50 -5.52 -8.38
CA ALA A 11 -4.91 -5.15 -8.20
C ALA A 11 -5.18 -4.67 -6.75
N ARG A 12 -4.50 -5.24 -5.76
CA ARG A 12 -4.63 -4.81 -4.36
C ARG A 12 -4.02 -3.44 -4.12
N ILE A 13 -2.85 -3.16 -4.70
CA ILE A 13 -2.20 -1.84 -4.64
C ILE A 13 -3.11 -0.78 -5.28
N GLU A 14 -3.60 -1.04 -6.49
CA GLU A 14 -4.47 -0.12 -7.21
C GLU A 14 -5.78 0.13 -6.44
N SER A 15 -6.40 -0.93 -5.91
CA SER A 15 -7.64 -0.81 -5.13
C SER A 15 -7.42 -0.01 -3.84
N ALA A 16 -6.28 -0.17 -3.17
CA ALA A 16 -5.95 0.60 -1.97
C ALA A 16 -5.81 2.09 -2.28
N ILE A 17 -5.20 2.43 -3.41
CA ILE A 17 -5.08 3.82 -3.88
C ILE A 17 -6.46 4.38 -4.23
N GLN A 18 -7.30 3.62 -4.94
CA GLN A 18 -8.67 4.07 -5.26
C GLN A 18 -9.51 4.28 -3.99
N ALA A 19 -9.36 3.42 -2.99
CA ALA A 19 -10.02 3.60 -1.70
C ALA A 19 -9.57 4.91 -1.03
N ALA A 20 -8.27 5.22 -1.07
CA ALA A 20 -7.74 6.47 -0.54
C ALA A 20 -8.20 7.69 -1.34
N VAL A 21 -8.21 7.63 -2.67
CA VAL A 21 -8.76 8.69 -3.52
C VAL A 21 -10.25 8.93 -3.19
N ALA A 22 -11.01 7.86 -2.97
CA ALA A 22 -12.41 7.94 -2.55
C ALA A 22 -12.62 8.30 -1.07
N GLY A 23 -11.54 8.43 -0.28
CA GLY A 23 -11.61 8.64 1.17
C GLY A 23 -12.34 7.54 1.94
N SER A 24 -12.38 6.33 1.38
CA SER A 24 -13.20 5.21 1.86
C SER A 24 -12.36 4.23 2.69
N TRP A 25 -12.20 4.53 3.98
CA TRP A 25 -11.54 3.63 4.94
C TRP A 25 -12.14 2.22 4.92
N GLU A 26 -13.46 2.10 4.87
CA GLU A 26 -14.14 0.80 4.86
C GLU A 26 -13.72 -0.09 3.68
N VAL A 27 -13.49 0.52 2.51
CA VAL A 27 -13.02 -0.22 1.33
C VAL A 27 -11.59 -0.68 1.57
N LEU A 28 -10.70 0.20 2.05
CA LEU A 28 -9.32 -0.17 2.35
C LEU A 28 -9.23 -1.28 3.42
N ALA A 29 -10.03 -1.20 4.48
CA ALA A 29 -10.05 -2.21 5.54
C ALA A 29 -10.53 -3.59 5.05
N LYS A 30 -11.37 -3.63 4.00
CA LYS A 30 -11.81 -4.88 3.35
C LYS A 30 -10.80 -5.44 2.36
N LEU A 31 -9.77 -4.67 1.98
CA LEU A 31 -8.71 -5.10 1.07
C LEU A 31 -7.58 -5.87 1.76
N THR A 32 -7.58 -6.01 3.09
CA THR A 32 -6.63 -6.90 3.76
C THR A 32 -7.31 -8.23 4.04
N ASP A 33 -6.67 -9.36 3.68
CA ASP A 33 -7.26 -10.68 3.89
C ASP A 33 -7.28 -11.07 5.39
N GLU A 34 -6.47 -10.40 6.20
CA GLU A 34 -6.41 -10.54 7.65
C GLU A 34 -6.49 -9.18 8.34
N PRO A 35 -7.02 -9.13 9.58
CA PRO A 35 -7.18 -7.88 10.30
C PRO A 35 -5.84 -7.19 10.50
N PHE A 36 -5.86 -5.85 10.48
CA PHE A 36 -4.70 -5.06 10.80
C PHE A 36 -4.23 -5.38 12.23
N PRO A 37 -2.91 -5.46 12.48
CA PRO A 37 -2.39 -5.62 13.83
C PRO A 37 -2.78 -4.44 14.74
N ASN A 38 -2.98 -3.25 14.15
CA ASN A 38 -3.53 -2.09 14.84
C ASN A 38 -4.40 -1.26 13.89
N ASP A 39 -5.72 -1.44 14.00
CA ASP A 39 -6.72 -0.76 13.18
C ASP A 39 -6.67 0.77 13.36
N ALA A 40 -6.52 1.26 14.60
CA ALA A 40 -6.50 2.69 14.88
C ALA A 40 -5.31 3.39 14.23
N SER A 41 -4.10 2.81 14.33
CA SER A 41 -2.91 3.36 13.67
C SER A 41 -3.01 3.28 12.15
N MET A 42 -3.58 2.19 11.62
CA MET A 42 -3.76 2.04 10.18
C MET A 42 -4.77 3.07 9.64
N ARG A 43 -5.86 3.30 10.37
CA ARG A 43 -6.84 4.33 10.05
C ARG A 43 -6.23 5.73 10.07
N GLU A 44 -5.44 6.05 11.09
CA GLU A 44 -4.76 7.36 11.18
C GLU A 44 -3.84 7.58 9.98
N GLN A 45 -3.03 6.59 9.60
CA GLN A 45 -2.16 6.66 8.43
C GLN A 45 -2.95 6.87 7.13
N PHE A 46 -4.09 6.19 6.99
CA PHE A 46 -5.00 6.35 5.86
C PHE A 46 -5.61 7.75 5.80
N GLU A 47 -6.12 8.25 6.92
CA GLU A 47 -6.73 9.57 7.02
C GLU A 47 -5.70 10.70 6.79
N ASP A 48 -4.44 10.52 7.22
CA ASP A 48 -3.34 11.47 6.95
C ASP A 48 -2.94 11.49 5.46
N SER A 49 -2.89 10.31 4.82
CA SER A 49 -2.42 10.17 3.43
C SER A 49 -3.50 10.48 2.38
N THR A 50 -4.77 10.24 2.70
CA THR A 50 -5.93 10.40 1.80
C THR A 50 -6.04 11.79 1.16
N PRO A 51 -5.98 12.90 1.91
CA PRO A 51 -6.10 14.24 1.34
C PRO A 51 -5.05 14.52 0.26
N ARG A 52 -3.86 13.92 0.36
CA ARG A 52 -2.78 14.11 -0.61
C ARG A 52 -3.10 13.45 -1.94
N LEU A 53 -3.60 12.21 -1.93
CA LEU A 53 -4.02 11.53 -3.16
C LEU A 53 -5.22 12.24 -3.81
N GLN A 54 -6.13 12.75 -2.99
CA GLN A 54 -7.26 13.57 -3.48
C GLN A 54 -6.78 14.86 -4.13
N GLN A 55 -5.83 15.57 -3.52
CA GLN A 55 -5.23 16.80 -4.06
C GLN A 55 -4.44 16.54 -5.34
N ALA A 56 -3.73 15.41 -5.42
CA ALA A 56 -2.97 15.03 -6.60
C ALA A 56 -3.88 14.71 -7.79
N GLY A 57 -5.14 14.32 -7.55
CA GLY A 57 -6.16 14.22 -8.61
C GLY A 57 -5.79 13.28 -9.76
N GLY A 58 -5.07 12.19 -9.47
CA GLY A 58 -4.56 11.25 -10.48
C GLY A 58 -3.13 11.51 -10.93
N ASN A 59 -2.55 12.66 -10.57
CA ASN A 59 -1.20 13.03 -10.95
C ASN A 59 -0.18 12.52 -9.93
N TRP A 60 0.07 11.22 -9.89
CA TRP A 60 1.13 10.61 -9.08
C TRP A 60 1.94 9.60 -9.88
N GLU A 61 3.19 9.42 -9.49
CA GLU A 61 4.04 8.36 -10.02
C GLU A 61 4.12 7.22 -9.01
N MET A 62 4.16 5.97 -9.49
CA MET A 62 4.31 4.81 -8.62
C MET A 62 5.60 4.07 -8.95
N LYS A 63 6.33 3.70 -7.91
CA LYS A 63 7.44 2.74 -7.97
C LYS A 63 7.21 1.66 -6.93
N TRP A 64 7.67 0.45 -7.19
CA TRP A 64 7.58 -0.63 -6.21
C TRP A 64 8.88 -1.42 -6.12
N GLY A 65 9.07 -2.05 -4.97
CA GLY A 65 10.13 -3.03 -4.72
C GLY A 65 9.56 -4.26 -4.03
N ILE A 66 10.22 -5.41 -4.22
CA ILE A 66 9.83 -6.68 -3.61
C ILE A 66 11.02 -7.21 -2.81
N GLY A 67 10.82 -7.42 -1.51
CA GLY A 67 11.72 -8.18 -0.66
C GLY A 67 11.17 -9.59 -0.45
N ILE A 68 12.02 -10.60 -0.52
CA ILE A 68 11.64 -11.99 -0.21
C ILE A 68 12.24 -12.34 1.14
N VAL A 69 11.40 -12.71 2.10
CA VAL A 69 11.83 -13.20 3.41
C VAL A 69 12.43 -14.59 3.22
N PRO A 70 13.73 -14.79 3.50
CA PRO A 70 14.42 -16.03 3.14
C PRO A 70 13.95 -17.26 3.93
N ASP A 71 13.33 -17.05 5.09
CA ASP A 71 12.91 -18.12 6.01
C ASP A 71 11.64 -18.84 5.55
N ASP A 72 10.65 -18.08 5.09
CA ASP A 72 9.30 -18.57 4.76
C ASP A 72 8.90 -18.31 3.29
N GLY A 73 9.74 -17.59 2.53
CA GLY A 73 9.48 -17.23 1.13
C GLY A 73 8.45 -16.11 0.94
N THR A 74 7.77 -15.71 2.01
CA THR A 74 6.90 -14.54 2.09
C THR A 74 7.49 -13.32 1.40
N ARG A 75 6.64 -12.54 0.73
CA ARG A 75 6.96 -11.37 -0.08
C ARG A 75 6.52 -10.10 0.62
N VAL A 76 7.43 -9.15 0.74
CA VAL A 76 7.17 -7.80 1.22
C VAL A 76 7.24 -6.87 0.03
N ILE A 77 6.10 -6.31 -0.34
CA ILE A 77 5.97 -5.42 -1.51
C ILE A 77 5.80 -4.01 -0.98
N THR A 78 6.69 -3.12 -1.37
CA THR A 78 6.65 -1.72 -0.97
C THR A 78 6.36 -0.88 -2.19
N ALA A 79 5.15 -0.33 -2.27
CA ALA A 79 4.74 0.64 -3.28
C ALA A 79 4.94 2.06 -2.74
N MET A 80 5.75 2.85 -3.45
CA MET A 80 6.01 4.26 -3.19
C MET A 80 5.26 5.10 -4.22
N ILE A 81 4.30 5.87 -3.74
CA ILE A 81 3.40 6.70 -4.54
C ILE A 81 3.84 8.15 -4.35
N LYS A 82 4.47 8.72 -5.38
CA LYS A 82 4.95 10.10 -5.38
C LYS A 82 3.81 11.02 -5.80
N ALA A 83 3.19 11.69 -4.82
CA ALA A 83 2.12 12.63 -5.05
C ALA A 83 2.62 14.08 -4.86
N PRO A 84 2.42 14.99 -5.83
CA PRO A 84 2.71 16.41 -5.65
C PRO A 84 1.83 16.99 -4.54
N PRO A 85 2.30 18.01 -3.81
CA PRO A 85 3.49 18.81 -4.12
C PRO A 85 4.85 18.32 -3.63
N THR A 86 5.02 17.26 -2.81
CA THR A 86 6.35 16.69 -2.40
C THR A 86 6.21 15.64 -1.27
N VAL A 87 5.25 14.70 -1.37
CA VAL A 87 5.13 13.64 -0.36
C VAL A 87 5.06 12.28 -1.01
N ASP A 88 5.93 11.38 -0.58
CA ASP A 88 5.89 9.97 -0.93
C ASP A 88 4.93 9.26 0.03
N ILE A 89 3.88 8.61 -0.49
CA ILE A 89 3.05 7.70 0.30
C ILE A 89 3.61 6.29 0.14
N VAL A 90 3.83 5.62 1.27
CA VAL A 90 4.38 4.27 1.33
C VAL A 90 3.29 3.29 1.70
N LEU A 91 2.93 2.44 0.74
CA LEU A 91 2.04 1.31 0.92
C LEU A 91 2.87 0.02 0.98
N THR A 92 2.78 -0.71 2.08
CA THR A 92 3.45 -2.00 2.23
C THR A 92 2.43 -3.13 2.26
N LEU A 93 2.62 -4.13 1.41
CA LEU A 93 1.87 -5.37 1.38
C LEU A 93 2.76 -6.51 1.82
N HIS A 94 2.15 -7.47 2.49
CA HIS A 94 2.73 -8.75 2.83
C HIS A 94 1.94 -9.83 2.12
N SER A 95 2.59 -10.54 1.20
CA SER A 95 2.00 -11.60 0.39
C SER A 95 2.69 -12.92 0.70
N THR A 96 1.91 -13.99 0.85
CA THR A 96 2.46 -15.33 1.09
C THR A 96 3.06 -15.99 -0.17
N SER A 97 2.71 -15.54 -1.39
CA SER A 97 3.27 -16.06 -2.66
C SER A 97 2.98 -15.17 -3.86
N ASP A 98 3.70 -15.39 -4.98
CA ASP A 98 3.44 -14.66 -6.24
C ASP A 98 2.23 -15.16 -7.05
N ARG A 99 1.36 -15.97 -6.45
CA ARG A 99 0.17 -16.57 -7.09
C ARG A 99 -1.10 -15.78 -6.78
N ASP A 100 -2.12 -15.91 -7.62
CA ASP A 100 -3.42 -15.25 -7.42
C ASP A 100 -4.19 -15.75 -6.17
N ASP A 101 -3.89 -16.96 -5.70
CA ASP A 101 -4.44 -17.53 -4.47
C ASP A 101 -3.72 -17.08 -3.18
N SER A 102 -2.74 -16.17 -3.30
CA SER A 102 -1.98 -15.68 -2.14
C SER A 102 -2.85 -14.88 -1.17
N THR A 103 -2.61 -15.12 0.12
CA THR A 103 -3.04 -14.22 1.19
C THR A 103 -2.24 -12.94 1.15
N ILE A 104 -2.92 -11.82 0.97
CA ILE A 104 -2.35 -10.48 0.87
C ILE A 104 -2.85 -9.64 2.04
N ARG A 105 -1.90 -9.19 2.87
CA ARG A 105 -2.15 -8.31 4.01
C ARG A 105 -1.59 -6.94 3.72
N ILE A 106 -2.33 -5.90 4.06
CA ILE A 106 -1.81 -4.52 4.03
C ILE A 106 -1.19 -4.24 5.40
N TRP A 107 0.09 -3.86 5.42
CA TRP A 107 0.83 -3.60 6.65
C TRP A 107 0.89 -2.11 6.98
N THR A 108 1.08 -1.26 5.98
CA THR A 108 1.25 0.19 6.19
C THR A 108 0.67 0.98 5.02
N PHE A 109 0.23 2.22 5.28
CA PHE A 109 -0.20 3.19 4.26
C PHE A 109 0.05 4.61 4.77
N PHE A 110 1.32 4.99 4.92
CA PHE A 110 1.66 6.27 5.55
C PHE A 110 2.32 7.23 4.57
N GLN A 111 2.09 8.52 4.79
CA GLN A 111 2.87 9.57 4.17
C GLN A 111 4.28 9.56 4.79
N GLN A 112 5.29 9.29 3.98
CA GLN A 112 6.68 9.52 4.34
C GLN A 112 6.93 11.03 4.27
N ARG A 113 6.96 11.68 5.44
CA ARG A 113 7.45 13.06 5.51
C ARG A 113 8.92 13.07 5.14
N ASN A 114 9.25 13.72 4.03
CA ASN A 114 10.64 14.01 3.73
C ASN A 114 11.12 15.00 4.80
N TRP A 115 12.03 14.56 5.68
CA TRP A 115 12.68 15.43 6.67
C TRP A 115 13.74 16.28 5.97
N ASP A 116 13.35 17.01 4.94
CA ASP A 116 14.17 18.05 4.32
C ASP A 116 13.46 19.37 4.61
N ASP A 117 13.64 19.83 5.85
CA ASP A 117 13.46 21.21 6.28
C ASP A 117 14.82 21.69 6.82
#